data_AF-A0A1C6FGH5-F1
#
_entry.id   AF-A0A1C6FGH5-F1
#
_cell.length_a   1.000
_cell.length_b   1.000
_cell.length_c   1.000
_cell.angle_alpha   90.00
_cell.angle_beta   90.00
_cell.angle_gamma   90.00
#
_symmetry.space_group_name_H-M   'P 1'
#
loop_
_entity.id
_entity.type
_entity.pdbx_description
1 polymer ?
#
loop_
_entity_poly.entity_id
_entity_poly.type
_entity_poly.pdbx_seq_one_letter_code
_entity_poly.pdbx_strand_id
1 'polypeptide(L)'
;MKKTREYYEALLDFGFVKGENLTKSEEEQHRANMRNGIEGDANIAEVGAGVYRRVNDEPDMEAFIKWYMLKSLYFSRAIRSCLVFFVVIAVIGIAIGLLAYIVPTMLEWSRFSL
;
A
#
# COMPACT_ATOMS: atom_id res chain seq x y z
N MET A 1 9.86 22.65 -0.99
CA MET A 1 9.19 21.84 -2.04
C MET A 1 7.99 22.60 -2.55
N LYS A 2 7.69 22.58 -3.85
CA LYS A 2 6.39 23.04 -4.35
C LYS A 2 5.33 22.02 -3.88
N LYS A 3 4.27 22.49 -3.23
CA LYS A 3 3.15 21.63 -2.81
C LYS A 3 2.29 21.36 -4.05
N THR A 4 2.51 20.21 -4.69
CA THR A 4 1.77 19.77 -5.88
C THR A 4 0.49 19.03 -5.48
N ARG A 5 -0.41 18.81 -6.44
CA ARG A 5 -1.62 18.01 -6.19
C ARG A 5 -1.29 16.59 -5.70
N GLU A 6 -0.28 15.96 -6.29
CA GLU A 6 0.24 14.64 -5.88
C GLU A 6 0.65 14.60 -4.41
N TYR A 7 1.20 15.70 -3.88
CA TYR A 7 1.56 15.82 -2.47
C TYR A 7 0.31 15.76 -1.57
N TYR A 8 -0.75 16.49 -1.91
CA TYR A 8 -1.98 16.50 -1.13
C TYR A 8 -2.79 15.21 -1.27
N GLU A 9 -2.78 14.58 -2.45
CA GLU A 9 -3.34 13.25 -2.68
C GLU A 9 -2.62 12.22 -1.80
N ALA A 10 -1.28 12.25 -1.77
CA ALA A 10 -0.52 11.37 -0.88
C ALA A 10 -0.89 11.58 0.60
N LEU A 11 -1.05 12.83 1.07
CA LEU A 11 -1.47 13.10 2.44
C LEU A 11 -2.83 12.44 2.79
N LEU A 12 -3.78 12.45 1.85
CA LEU A 12 -5.08 11.81 2.00
C LEU A 12 -4.98 10.28 1.95
N ASP A 13 -4.26 9.72 0.98
CA ASP A 13 -4.07 8.28 0.80
C ASP A 13 -3.37 7.64 2.01
N PHE A 14 -2.38 8.34 2.55
CA PHE A 14 -1.73 7.91 3.77
C PHE A 14 -2.56 8.19 5.04
N GLY A 15 -3.67 8.90 4.93
CA GLY A 15 -4.59 9.19 6.03
C GLY A 15 -4.05 10.18 7.05
N PHE A 16 -3.04 10.98 6.69
CA PHE A 16 -2.46 12.01 7.55
C PHE A 16 -3.43 13.18 7.77
N VAL A 17 -4.29 13.42 6.79
CA VAL A 17 -5.30 14.47 6.80
C VAL A 17 -6.62 13.87 6.34
N LYS A 18 -7.74 14.35 6.89
CA LYS A 18 -9.07 13.92 6.43
C LYS A 18 -9.56 14.72 5.21
N GLY A 19 -8.99 15.90 5.00
CA GLY A 19 -9.50 16.90 4.08
C GLY A 19 -10.84 17.49 4.56
N GLU A 20 -11.08 18.74 4.21
CA GLU A 20 -12.35 19.43 4.45
C GLU A 20 -13.25 19.25 3.24
N ASN A 21 -14.55 19.14 3.50
CA ASN A 21 -15.54 19.14 2.43
C ASN A 21 -15.55 20.51 1.76
N LEU A 22 -15.54 20.51 0.42
CA LEU A 22 -15.74 21.72 -0.34
C LEU A 22 -17.18 22.22 -0.17
N THR A 23 -17.36 23.53 -0.26
CA THR A 23 -18.70 24.09 -0.46
C THR A 23 -19.19 23.74 -1.86
N LYS A 24 -20.52 23.72 -2.06
CA LYS A 24 -21.10 23.38 -3.38
C LYS A 24 -20.58 24.28 -4.51
N SER A 25 -20.39 25.57 -4.23
CA SER A 25 -19.86 26.53 -5.19
C SER A 25 -18.41 26.24 -5.57
N GLU A 26 -17.58 25.86 -4.61
CA GLU A 26 -16.17 25.52 -4.87
C GLU A 26 -16.05 24.22 -5.67
N GLU A 27 -16.92 23.25 -5.38
CA GLU A 27 -16.95 21.99 -6.12
C GLU A 27 -17.40 22.18 -7.58
N GLU A 28 -18.44 22.99 -7.80
CA GLU A 28 -18.90 23.35 -9.15
C GLU A 28 -17.82 24.10 -9.93
N GLN A 29 -17.14 25.06 -9.30
CA GLN A 29 -16.05 25.80 -9.91
C GLN A 29 -14.85 24.90 -10.24
N HIS A 30 -14.49 24.00 -9.33
CA HIS A 30 -13.40 23.04 -9.54
C HIS A 30 -13.72 22.08 -10.70
N ARG A 31 -14.96 21.54 -10.75
CA ARG A 31 -15.42 20.69 -11.86
C ARG A 31 -15.44 21.47 -13.19
N ALA A 32 -15.85 22.73 -13.18
CA ALA A 32 -15.84 23.58 -14.38
C ALA A 32 -14.41 23.84 -14.88
N ASN A 33 -13.47 24.12 -13.97
CA ASN A 33 -12.06 24.31 -14.31
C ASN A 33 -11.47 23.04 -14.93
N MET A 34 -11.72 21.88 -14.32
CA MET A 34 -11.29 20.57 -14.84
C MET A 34 -11.87 20.27 -16.23
N ARG A 35 -13.15 20.61 -16.46
CA ARG A 35 -13.81 20.45 -17.77
C ARG A 35 -13.20 21.36 -18.84
N ASN A 36 -12.73 22.54 -18.45
CA ASN A 36 -12.11 23.52 -19.34
C ASN A 36 -10.60 23.30 -19.53
N GLY A 37 -10.02 22.24 -18.95
CA GLY A 37 -8.59 21.95 -19.00
C GLY A 37 -7.73 22.94 -18.22
N ILE A 38 -8.33 23.69 -17.28
CA ILE A 38 -7.64 24.60 -16.39
C ILE A 38 -7.18 23.80 -15.18
N GLU A 39 -5.88 23.88 -14.86
CA GLU A 39 -5.32 23.30 -13.65
C GLU A 39 -6.06 23.90 -12.43
N GLY A 40 -6.85 23.07 -11.75
CA GLY A 40 -7.56 23.47 -10.54
C GLY A 40 -6.61 23.71 -9.37
N ASP A 41 -7.14 24.21 -8.25
CA ASP A 41 -6.32 24.45 -7.07
C ASP A 41 -5.61 23.18 -6.61
N ALA A 42 -4.29 23.26 -6.44
CA ALA A 42 -3.45 22.10 -6.11
C ALA A 42 -3.79 21.47 -4.75
N ASN A 43 -4.39 22.24 -3.82
CA ASN A 43 -4.82 21.75 -2.51
C ASN A 43 -6.17 21.04 -2.53
N ILE A 44 -6.82 20.93 -3.69
CA ILE A 44 -8.04 20.15 -3.86
C ILE A 44 -7.66 18.80 -4.48
N ALA A 45 -7.88 17.74 -3.72
CA ALA A 45 -7.53 16.37 -4.10
C ALA A 45 -8.78 15.49 -4.14
N GLU A 46 -8.79 14.52 -5.05
CA GLU A 46 -9.89 13.57 -5.20
C GLU A 46 -9.71 12.41 -4.22
N VAL A 47 -10.75 12.12 -3.43
CA VAL A 47 -10.74 11.08 -2.39
C VAL A 47 -11.51 9.82 -2.81
N GLY A 48 -12.07 9.82 -4.03
CA GLY A 48 -12.74 8.69 -4.66
C GLY A 48 -14.00 9.10 -5.44
N ALA A 49 -14.25 8.43 -6.57
CA ALA A 49 -15.47 8.51 -7.38
C ALA A 49 -16.04 9.93 -7.60
N GLY A 50 -15.18 10.92 -7.87
CA GLY A 50 -15.60 12.30 -8.10
C GLY A 50 -15.92 13.10 -6.83
N VAL A 51 -15.49 12.64 -5.66
CA VAL A 51 -15.54 13.39 -4.39
C VAL A 51 -14.22 14.13 -4.21
N TYR A 52 -14.30 15.45 -4.11
CA TYR A 52 -13.14 16.33 -3.91
C TYR A 52 -13.10 16.86 -2.47
N ARG A 53 -11.90 16.94 -1.89
CA ARG A 53 -11.68 17.57 -0.59
C ARG A 53 -10.55 18.57 -0.64
N ARG A 54 -10.70 19.66 0.13
CA ARG A 54 -9.64 20.63 0.37
C ARG A 54 -8.70 20.10 1.43
N VAL A 55 -7.42 20.10 1.15
CA VAL A 55 -6.39 19.71 2.10
C VAL A 55 -5.67 20.97 2.58
N ASN A 56 -5.92 21.33 3.84
CA ASN A 56 -5.13 22.35 4.51
C ASN A 56 -3.84 21.69 5.01
N ASP A 57 -2.72 22.08 4.40
CA ASP A 57 -1.41 21.64 4.82
C ASP A 57 -0.87 22.59 5.89
N GLU A 58 -1.34 22.37 7.12
CA GLU A 58 -0.63 22.72 8.35
C GLU A 58 -0.01 21.43 8.91
N PRO A 59 1.13 20.97 8.39
CA PRO A 59 1.74 19.78 8.93
C PRO A 59 2.61 20.21 10.11
N ASP A 60 2.26 19.75 11.30
CA ASP A 60 3.29 19.52 12.30
C ASP A 60 4.21 18.41 11.74
N MET A 61 5.32 18.83 11.11
CA MET A 61 6.29 17.94 10.47
C MET A 61 6.79 16.86 11.42
N GLU A 62 6.82 17.13 12.73
CA GLU A 62 7.20 16.15 13.73
C GLU A 62 6.13 15.05 13.89
N ALA A 63 4.85 15.44 13.89
CA ALA A 63 3.73 14.50 13.90
C ALA A 63 3.67 13.67 12.60
N PHE A 64 3.94 14.28 11.44
CA PHE A 64 4.01 13.60 10.16
C PHE A 64 5.09 12.49 10.16
N ILE A 65 6.31 12.82 10.59
CA ILE A 65 7.43 11.87 10.65
C ILE A 65 7.09 10.72 11.62
N LYS A 66 6.54 11.03 12.80
CA LYS A 66 6.15 10.00 13.80
C LYS A 66 5.08 9.07 13.26
N TRP A 67 4.04 9.59 12.62
CA TRP A 67 2.97 8.78 12.03
C TRP A 67 3.47 7.95 10.84
N TYR A 68 4.33 8.51 10.00
CA TYR A 68 4.96 7.79 8.89
C TYR A 68 5.80 6.61 9.40
N MET A 69 6.64 6.84 10.42
CA MET A 69 7.39 5.77 11.09
C MET A 69 6.48 4.70 11.67
N LEU A 70 5.39 5.09 12.34
CA LEU A 70 4.46 4.14 12.94
C LEU A 70 3.79 3.26 11.86
N LYS A 71 3.34 3.87 10.76
CA LYS A 71 2.68 3.16 9.66
C LYS A 71 3.66 2.27 8.90
N SER A 72 4.90 2.70 8.69
CA SER A 72 5.95 1.88 8.06
C SER A 72 6.34 0.69 8.94
N LEU A 73 6.39 0.86 10.26
CA LEU A 73 6.62 -0.24 11.22
C LEU A 73 5.48 -1.26 11.18
N TYR A 74 4.22 -0.81 11.10
CA TYR A 74 3.08 -1.71 10.93
C TYR A 74 3.16 -2.49 9.61
N PHE A 75 3.51 -1.82 8.51
CA PHE A 75 3.70 -2.46 7.22
C PHE A 75 4.85 -3.48 7.24
N SER A 76 5.97 -3.13 7.89
CA SER A 76 7.12 -4.03 8.08
C SER A 76 6.74 -5.28 8.87
N ARG A 77 5.89 -5.14 9.91
CA ARG A 77 5.37 -6.30 10.66
C ARG A 77 4.48 -7.21 9.80
N ALA A 78 3.64 -6.63 8.94
CA ALA A 78 2.81 -7.41 8.00
C ALA A 78 3.67 -8.15 6.96
N ILE A 79 4.67 -7.48 6.38
CA ILE A 79 5.63 -8.08 5.43
C ILE A 79 6.39 -9.23 6.11
N ARG A 80 6.86 -9.04 7.35
CA ARG A 80 7.57 -10.08 8.10
C ARG A 80 6.69 -11.32 8.31
N SER A 81 5.41 -11.13 8.59
CA SER A 81 4.46 -12.25 8.74
C SER A 81 4.26 -13.01 7.44
N CYS A 82 4.10 -12.31 6.31
CA CYS A 82 4.01 -12.96 4.99
C CYS A 82 5.29 -13.71 4.63
N LEU A 83 6.46 -13.13 4.91
CA LEU A 83 7.76 -13.74 4.60
C LEU A 83 7.95 -15.05 5.37
N VAL A 84 7.59 -15.07 6.66
CA VAL A 84 7.59 -16.30 7.47
C VAL A 84 6.65 -17.37 6.88
N PHE A 85 5.46 -16.97 6.43
CA PHE A 85 4.51 -17.90 5.80
C PHE A 85 5.07 -18.55 4.53
N PHE A 86 5.69 -17.78 3.63
CA PHE A 86 6.33 -18.31 2.43
C PHE A 86 7.52 -19.24 2.74
N VAL A 87 8.32 -18.90 3.74
CA VAL A 87 9.44 -19.77 4.17
C VAL A 87 8.93 -21.11 4.68
N VAL A 88 7.85 -21.12 5.49
CA VAL A 88 7.26 -22.36 5.98
C VAL A 88 6.74 -23.23 4.83
N ILE A 89 6.05 -22.63 3.85
CA ILE A 89 5.59 -23.36 2.66
C ILE A 89 6.77 -23.95 1.88
N ALA A 90 7.83 -23.17 1.69
CA ALA A 90 9.02 -23.63 0.97
C ALA A 90 9.68 -24.83 1.68
N VAL A 91 9.84 -24.78 3.01
CA VAL A 91 10.41 -25.88 3.80
C VAL A 91 9.56 -27.15 3.69
N ILE A 92 8.24 -27.02 3.81
CA ILE A 92 7.31 -28.16 3.67
C ILE A 92 7.41 -28.75 2.25
N GLY A 93 7.43 -27.90 1.22
CA GLY A 93 7.58 -28.33 -0.16
C GLY A 93 8.88 -29.10 -0.41
N ILE A 94 10.00 -28.62 0.13
CA ILE A 94 11.30 -29.30 0.03
C ILE A 94 11.27 -30.65 0.74
N ALA A 95 10.70 -30.72 1.95
CA ALA A 95 10.63 -31.95 2.73
C ALA A 95 9.80 -33.03 1.99
N ILE A 96 8.64 -32.66 1.44
CA ILE A 96 7.80 -33.57 0.65
C ILE A 96 8.54 -34.00 -0.63
N GLY A 97 9.19 -33.06 -1.32
CA GLY A 97 9.96 -33.37 -2.53
C GLY A 97 11.09 -34.36 -2.28
N LEU A 98 11.82 -34.19 -1.18
CA LEU A 98 12.89 -35.12 -0.78
C LEU A 98 12.33 -36.51 -0.43
N LEU A 99 11.22 -36.59 0.30
CA LEU A 99 10.59 -37.88 0.59
C LEU A 99 10.10 -38.58 -0.68
N ALA A 100 9.46 -37.83 -1.59
CA ALA A 100 9.01 -38.35 -2.88
C ALA A 100 10.18 -38.83 -3.77
N TYR A 101 11.38 -38.28 -3.59
CA TYR A 101 12.58 -38.70 -4.32
C TYR A 101 13.28 -39.91 -3.66
N ILE A 102 13.39 -39.92 -2.33
CA ILE A 102 14.15 -40.94 -1.56
C ILE A 102 13.37 -42.25 -1.44
N VAL A 103 12.05 -42.20 -1.25
CA VAL A 103 11.23 -43.41 -1.03
C VAL A 103 11.27 -44.36 -2.24
N PRO A 104 11.10 -43.90 -3.50
CA PRO A 104 11.19 -44.77 -4.67
C PRO A 104 12.59 -45.33 -4.90
N THR A 105 13.63 -44.52 -4.71
CA THR A 105 15.03 -44.96 -4.90
C THR A 105 15.44 -46.01 -3.87
N MET A 106 15.02 -45.87 -2.60
CA MET A 106 15.22 -46.90 -1.58
C MET A 106 14.44 -48.20 -1.90
N LEU A 107 13.21 -48.09 -2.40
CA LEU A 107 12.40 -49.23 -2.83
C LEU A 107 13.03 -49.98 -4.01
N GLU A 108 13.56 -49.27 -5.01
CA GLU A 108 14.28 -49.88 -6.13
C GLU A 108 15.55 -50.61 -5.65
N TRP A 109 16.34 -49.99 -4.78
CA TRP A 109 17.52 -50.63 -4.20
C TRP A 109 17.17 -51.90 -3.40
N SER A 110 16.09 -51.89 -2.63
CA SER A 110 15.64 -53.07 -1.88
C SER A 110 15.16 -54.22 -2.78
N ARG A 111 14.64 -53.92 -3.99
CA ARG A 111 14.29 -54.96 -4.99
C ARG A 111 15.51 -55.56 -5.68
N PHE A 112 16.61 -54.84 -5.79
CA PHE A 112 17.84 -55.36 -6.40
C PHE A 112 18.70 -56.19 -5.42
N SER A 113 18.49 -56.05 -4.11
CA SER A 113 19.25 -56.76 -3.07
C SER A 113 18.63 -58.09 -2.62
N LEU A 114 17.55 -58.55 -3.27
CA LEU A 114 16.76 -59.74 -2.90
C LEU A 114 16.72 -60.71 -4.09
#